data_AF-A0A7J4QJA6-F1
#
_entry.id   AF-A0A7J4QJA6-F1
#
_cell.length_a   1.000
_cell.length_b   1.000
_cell.length_c   1.000
_cell.angle_alpha   90.00
_cell.angle_beta   90.00
_cell.angle_gamma   90.00
#
_symmetry.space_group_name_H-M   'P 1'
#
loop_
_entity.id
_entity.type
_entity.pdbx_description
1 polymer ?
#
loop_
_entity_poly.entity_id
_entity_poly.type
_entity_poly.pdbx_seq_one_letter_code
_entity_poly.pdbx_strand_id
1 'polypeptide(L)'
;MPTLLMMHGMTGTSEMMRPFAEAILPEGWTLLVPEGRFRHPRRGFAWWRYEDWSASPTRRANLSRTELFDVDASLAQLEQEVSRHAPAGPLVVGGFSMGGAMAQEMLHL
;
A
#
# COMPACT_ATOMS: atom_id res chain seq x y z
N MET A 1 2.74 -18.96 9.84
CA MET A 1 3.95 -18.10 9.91
C MET A 1 3.47 -16.66 9.71
N PRO A 2 3.88 -15.70 10.55
CA PRO A 2 3.42 -14.31 10.39
C PRO A 2 3.98 -13.65 9.12
N THR A 3 3.22 -12.72 8.56
CA THR A 3 3.65 -11.90 7.41
C THR A 3 3.62 -10.42 7.77
N LEU A 4 4.68 -9.69 7.44
CA LEU A 4 4.73 -8.23 7.44
C LEU A 4 4.50 -7.72 6.02
N LEU A 5 3.45 -6.93 5.83
CA LEU A 5 3.13 -6.24 4.57
C LEU A 5 3.39 -4.73 4.74
N MET A 6 4.33 -4.18 3.97
CA MET A 6 4.73 -2.77 4.06
C MET A 6 4.54 -2.03 2.74
N MET A 7 3.74 -0.96 2.77
CA MET A 7 3.36 -0.17 1.58
C MET A 7 4.03 1.20 1.55
N HIS A 8 4.62 1.56 0.40
CA HIS A 8 5.23 2.87 0.19
C HIS A 8 4.19 4.00 0.12
N GLY A 9 4.64 5.24 0.32
CA GLY A 9 3.80 6.42 0.11
C GLY A 9 3.70 6.83 -1.36
N MET A 10 2.89 7.84 -1.64
CA MET A 10 2.79 8.44 -2.97
C MET A 10 4.18 8.83 -3.50
N THR A 11 4.45 8.57 -4.78
CA THR A 11 5.74 8.77 -5.47
C THR A 11 6.86 7.80 -5.07
N GLY A 12 6.58 6.85 -4.17
CA GLY A 12 7.52 5.80 -3.77
C GLY A 12 7.50 4.60 -4.72
N THR A 13 8.36 3.61 -4.41
CA THR A 13 8.41 2.29 -5.05
C THR A 13 8.55 1.22 -3.97
N SER A 14 8.36 -0.05 -4.31
CA SER A 14 8.66 -1.17 -3.40
C SER A 14 10.11 -1.14 -2.94
N GLU A 15 11.03 -0.87 -3.87
CA GLU A 15 12.47 -0.78 -3.62
C GLU A 15 12.83 0.30 -2.60
N MET A 16 12.14 1.45 -2.60
CA MET A 16 12.35 2.51 -1.61
C MET A 16 11.86 2.12 -0.21
N MET A 17 10.79 1.34 -0.10
CA MET A 17 10.22 0.92 1.18
C MET A 17 10.98 -0.28 1.79
N ARG A 18 11.56 -1.12 0.93
CA ARG A 18 12.21 -2.37 1.32
C ARG A 18 13.26 -2.23 2.43
N PRO A 19 14.22 -1.27 2.40
CA PRO A 19 15.22 -1.15 3.46
C PRO A 19 14.60 -0.90 4.85
N PHE A 20 13.55 -0.09 4.93
CA PHE A 20 12.84 0.13 6.18
C PHE A 20 12.09 -1.12 6.63
N ALA A 21 11.38 -1.78 5.70
CA ALA A 21 10.61 -2.97 6.00
C ALA A 21 11.51 -4.13 6.48
N GLU A 22 12.69 -4.31 5.88
CA GLU A 22 13.68 -5.30 6.29
C GLU A 22 14.29 -4.97 7.67
N ALA A 23 14.52 -3.68 7.97
CA ALA A 23 15.07 -3.26 9.26
C ALA A 23 14.12 -3.53 10.45
N ILE A 24 12.81 -3.60 10.21
CA ILE A 24 11.81 -3.88 11.25
C ILE A 24 11.24 -5.30 11.17
N LEU A 25 11.69 -6.12 10.22
CA LEU A 25 11.18 -7.47 10.00
C LEU A 25 11.64 -8.39 11.15
N PRO A 26 10.72 -8.96 11.94
CA PRO A 26 11.12 -9.93 12.95
C PRO A 26 11.66 -11.21 12.30
N GLU A 27 12.60 -11.87 12.98
CA GLU A 27 13.21 -13.10 12.47
C GLU A 27 12.15 -14.18 12.16
N GLY A 28 12.29 -14.82 11.00
CA GLY A 28 11.40 -15.89 10.56
C GLY A 28 10.04 -15.44 10.01
N TRP A 29 9.80 -14.13 9.87
CA TRP A 29 8.57 -13.61 9.26
C TRP A 29 8.69 -13.53 7.74
N THR A 30 7.57 -13.71 7.03
CA THR A 30 7.48 -13.42 5.59
C THR A 30 7.37 -11.92 5.38
N LEU A 31 8.11 -11.37 4.41
CA LEU A 31 8.06 -9.95 4.06
C LEU A 31 7.42 -9.74 2.69
N LEU A 32 6.37 -8.92 2.63
CA LEU A 32 5.77 -8.43 1.40
C LEU A 32 5.94 -6.91 1.31
N VAL A 33 6.49 -6.44 0.18
CA VAL A 33 6.67 -5.00 -0.11
C VAL A 33 6.15 -4.73 -1.53
N PRO A 34 4.83 -4.66 -1.74
CA PRO A 34 4.26 -4.51 -3.07
C PRO A 34 4.49 -3.12 -3.67
N GLU A 35 4.49 -3.07 -5.00
CA GLU A 35 4.47 -1.84 -5.78
C GLU A 35 3.03 -1.31 -5.91
N GLY A 36 2.84 0.00 -5.76
CA GLY A 36 1.57 0.65 -6.05
C GLY A 36 1.15 0.46 -7.51
N ARG A 37 -0.16 0.35 -7.75
CA ARG A 37 -0.73 0.00 -9.05
C ARG A 37 -0.53 1.08 -10.12
N PHE A 38 -0.55 2.35 -9.72
CA PHE A 38 -0.65 3.47 -10.65
C PHE A 38 0.65 4.25 -10.71
N ARG A 39 1.20 4.42 -11.92
CA ARG A 39 2.40 5.25 -12.11
C ARG A 39 2.09 6.71 -11.82
N HIS A 40 2.84 7.33 -10.93
CA HIS A 40 2.66 8.73 -10.60
C HIS A 40 3.34 9.62 -11.66
N PRO A 41 2.74 10.76 -12.07
CA PRO A 41 3.25 11.58 -13.18
C PRO A 41 4.70 12.08 -13.02
N ARG A 42 5.14 12.32 -11.78
CA ARG A 42 6.50 12.77 -11.47
C ARG A 42 7.54 11.65 -11.37
N ARG A 43 7.29 10.65 -10.51
CA ARG A 43 8.18 9.50 -10.24
C ARG A 43 7.43 8.45 -9.44
N GLY A 44 7.89 7.20 -9.50
CA GLY A 44 7.35 6.10 -8.68
C GLY A 44 5.87 5.84 -8.93
N PHE A 45 5.18 5.39 -7.88
CA PHE A 45 3.83 4.88 -7.97
C PHE A 45 2.92 5.46 -6.86
N ALA A 46 1.63 5.20 -7.00
CA ALA A 46 0.56 5.56 -6.09
C ALA A 46 -0.46 4.42 -6.00
N TRP A 47 -1.22 4.41 -4.91
CA TRP A 47 -2.27 3.42 -4.64
C TRP A 47 -3.62 3.83 -5.20
N TRP A 48 -3.81 5.13 -5.43
CA TRP A 48 -4.88 5.66 -6.27
C TRP A 48 -4.37 6.91 -6.99
N ARG A 49 -4.98 7.28 -8.11
CA ARG A 49 -4.65 8.51 -8.82
C ARG A 49 -5.50 9.64 -8.28
N TYR A 50 -4.90 10.76 -7.90
CA TYR A 50 -5.69 11.97 -7.65
C TYR A 50 -6.15 12.55 -8.99
N GLU A 51 -7.42 12.96 -9.07
CA GLU A 51 -7.92 13.74 -10.22
C GLU A 51 -7.29 15.14 -10.23
N ASP A 52 -6.96 15.66 -9.05
CA ASP A 52 -6.22 16.90 -8.85
C ASP A 52 -5.02 16.68 -7.93
N TRP A 53 -3.83 16.49 -8.51
CA TRP A 53 -2.58 16.31 -7.77
C TRP A 53 -2.11 17.56 -7.02
N SER A 54 -2.73 18.73 -7.25
CA SER A 54 -2.46 19.97 -6.51
C SER A 54 -3.33 20.10 -5.26
N ALA A 55 -4.30 19.19 -5.08
CA ALA A 55 -5.17 19.12 -3.93
C ALA A 55 -4.41 18.94 -2.61
N SER A 56 -4.91 19.57 -1.55
CA SER A 56 -4.38 19.38 -0.20
C SER A 56 -4.40 17.90 0.22
N PRO A 57 -3.33 17.39 0.87
CA PRO A 57 -3.29 16.04 1.47
C PRO A 57 -4.37 15.78 2.54
N THR A 58 -5.07 16.82 2.98
CA THR A 58 -6.22 16.71 3.91
C THR A 58 -7.54 16.35 3.22
N ARG A 59 -7.59 16.21 1.88
CA ARG A 59 -8.78 15.76 1.14
C ARG A 59 -9.20 14.31 1.39
N ARG A 60 -8.51 13.57 2.29
CA ARG A 60 -8.87 12.19 2.67
C ARG A 60 -10.36 11.99 2.97
N ALA A 61 -11.07 13.03 3.43
CA ALA A 61 -12.50 12.95 3.72
C ALA A 61 -13.41 12.85 2.47
N ASN A 62 -12.95 13.17 1.26
CA ASN A 62 -13.80 13.26 0.07
C ASN A 62 -13.04 12.82 -1.20
N LEU A 63 -12.64 11.55 -1.29
CA LEU A 63 -12.21 10.97 -2.56
C LEU A 63 -13.40 10.95 -3.55
N SER A 64 -13.14 11.23 -4.82
CA SER A 64 -14.14 11.09 -5.87
C SER A 64 -14.47 9.62 -6.13
N ARG A 65 -15.56 9.34 -6.87
CA ARG A 65 -15.90 7.96 -7.25
C ARG A 65 -14.79 7.27 -8.04
N THR A 66 -14.10 8.01 -8.91
CA THR A 66 -12.96 7.49 -9.69
C THR A 66 -11.81 7.12 -8.76
N GLU A 67 -11.50 8.00 -7.80
CA GLU A 67 -10.43 7.78 -6.82
C GLU A 67 -10.74 6.58 -5.91
N LEU A 68 -11.99 6.43 -5.49
CA LEU A 68 -12.44 5.25 -4.72
C LEU A 68 -12.33 3.95 -5.53
N PHE A 69 -12.68 3.96 -6.81
CA PHE A 69 -12.52 2.78 -7.67
C PHE A 69 -11.04 2.37 -7.81
N ASP A 70 -10.13 3.34 -7.87
CA ASP A 70 -8.70 3.08 -7.88
C ASP A 70 -8.24 2.45 -6.54
N VAL A 71 -8.77 2.92 -5.40
CA VAL A 71 -8.52 2.32 -4.07
C VAL A 71 -8.96 0.86 -4.06
N ASP A 72 -10.20 0.57 -4.49
CA ASP A 72 -10.73 -0.80 -4.57
C ASP A 72 -9.85 -1.71 -5.44
N ALA A 73 -9.39 -1.20 -6.59
CA ALA A 73 -8.51 -1.93 -7.48
C ALA A 73 -7.14 -2.24 -6.84
N SER A 74 -6.63 -1.32 -6.02
CA SER A 74 -5.40 -1.54 -5.26
C SER A 74 -5.61 -2.50 -4.07
N LEU A 75 -6.76 -2.47 -3.39
CA LEU A 75 -7.10 -3.45 -2.35
C LEU A 75 -7.17 -4.87 -2.93
N ALA A 76 -7.86 -5.06 -4.05
CA ALA A 76 -7.94 -6.35 -4.73
C ALA A 76 -6.56 -6.89 -5.17
N GLN A 77 -5.66 -6.00 -5.59
CA GLN A 77 -4.25 -6.37 -5.87
C GLN A 77 -3.55 -6.85 -4.59
N LEU A 78 -3.70 -6.13 -3.48
CA LEU A 78 -3.04 -6.47 -2.21
C LEU A 78 -3.56 -7.81 -1.66
N GLU A 79 -4.87 -8.05 -1.72
CA GLU A 79 -5.46 -9.36 -1.38
C GLU A 79 -4.86 -10.49 -2.20
N GLN A 80 -4.71 -10.27 -3.51
CA GLN A 80 -4.13 -11.27 -4.39
C GLN A 80 -2.65 -11.54 -4.07
N GLU A 81 -1.87 -10.51 -3.77
CA GLU A 81 -0.47 -10.66 -3.34
C GLU A 81 -0.37 -11.43 -2.03
N VAL A 82 -1.19 -11.09 -1.04
CA VAL A 82 -1.26 -11.81 0.25
C VAL A 82 -1.67 -13.26 0.01
N SER A 83 -2.73 -13.52 -0.75
CA SER A 83 -3.20 -14.89 -1.01
C SER A 83 -2.18 -15.75 -1.76
N ARG A 84 -1.33 -15.15 -2.60
CA ARG A 84 -0.32 -15.89 -3.38
C ARG A 84 0.96 -16.15 -2.61
N HIS A 85 1.37 -15.21 -1.75
CA HIS A 85 2.72 -15.19 -1.20
C HIS A 85 2.78 -15.28 0.32
N ALA A 86 1.71 -14.92 1.03
CA ALA A 86 1.66 -15.04 2.48
C ALA A 86 1.28 -16.48 2.89
N PRO A 87 2.05 -17.13 3.78
CA PRO A 87 1.61 -18.37 4.42
C PRO A 87 0.40 -18.11 5.32
N ALA A 88 -0.36 -19.17 5.64
CA ALA A 88 -1.39 -19.09 6.66
C ALA A 88 -0.80 -18.62 8.00
N GLY A 89 -1.38 -17.55 8.56
CA GLY A 89 -0.88 -16.91 9.77
C GLY A 89 -1.37 -15.46 9.91
N PRO A 90 -0.96 -14.77 10.99
CA PRO A 90 -1.31 -13.38 11.19
C PRO A 90 -0.64 -12.49 10.15
N LEU A 91 -1.40 -11.52 9.64
CA LEU A 91 -0.92 -10.47 8.76
C LEU A 91 -0.75 -9.19 9.57
N VAL A 92 0.46 -8.64 9.59
CA VAL A 92 0.75 -7.31 10.11
C VAL A 92 0.89 -6.37 8.93
N VAL A 93 0.03 -5.35 8.89
CA VAL A 93 -0.07 -4.40 7.77
C VAL A 93 0.45 -3.05 8.22
N GLY A 94 1.29 -2.42 7.39
CA GLY A 94 1.79 -1.08 7.64
C GLY A 94 2.07 -0.32 6.34
N GLY A 95 2.24 0.99 6.47
CA GLY A 95 2.61 1.81 5.32
C GLY A 95 2.90 3.25 5.68
N PHE A 96 3.60 3.93 4.77
CA PHE A 96 3.97 5.33 4.91
C PHE A 96 3.03 6.23 4.12
N SER A 97 2.53 7.32 4.72
CA SER A 97 1.68 8.31 4.05
C SER A 97 0.48 7.66 3.33
N MET A 98 0.39 7.72 2.00
CA MET A 98 -0.64 7.04 1.20
C MET A 98 -0.71 5.53 1.44
N GLY A 99 0.42 4.85 1.62
CA GLY A 99 0.45 3.42 1.96
C GLY A 99 -0.09 3.14 3.37
N GLY A 100 -0.01 4.11 4.28
CA GLY A 100 -0.62 4.00 5.61
C GLY A 100 -2.14 4.10 5.55
N ALA A 101 -2.69 4.89 4.62
CA ALA A 101 -4.12 4.89 4.34
C ALA A 101 -4.58 3.54 3.78
N MET A 102 -3.84 2.96 2.83
CA MET A 102 -4.15 1.60 2.35
C MET A 102 -4.08 0.54 3.46
N ALA A 103 -3.10 0.64 4.37
CA ALA A 103 -3.02 -0.26 5.52
C ALA A 103 -4.26 -0.17 6.41
N GLN A 104 -4.83 1.02 6.59
CA GLN A 104 -6.09 1.21 7.32
C GLN A 104 -7.26 0.58 6.57
N GLU A 105 -7.38 0.80 5.26
CA GLU A 105 -8.45 0.21 4.45
C GLU A 105 -8.40 -1.33 4.44
N MET A 106 -7.20 -1.92 4.43
CA MET A 106 -7.04 -3.37 4.51
C MET A 106 -7.58 -4.00 5.81
N LEU A 107 -7.80 -3.22 6.88
CA LEU A 107 -8.42 -3.71 8.11
C LEU A 107 -9.94 -3.90 7.99
N HIS A 108 -10.54 -3.36 6.92
CA HIS A 108 -11.97 -3.45 6.65
C HIS A 108 -12.34 -4.53 5.63
N LEU A 109 -11.35 -5.25 5.11
CA LEU A 109 -11.52 -6.46 4.30
C LEU A 109 -11.89 -7.65 5.20
#